data_AF-A0A7G9RRB2-F1
#
_entry.id   AF-A0A7G9RRB2-F1
#
_cell.length_a   1.000
_cell.length_b   1.000
_cell.length_c   1.000
_cell.angle_alpha   90.00
_cell.angle_beta   90.00
_cell.angle_gamma   90.00
#
_symmetry.space_group_name_H-M   'P 1'
#
loop_
_entity.id
_entity.type
_entity.pdbx_description
1 polymer ?
#
loop_
_entity_poly.entity_id
_entity_poly.type
_entity_poly.pdbx_seq_one_letter_code
_entity_poly.pdbx_strand_id
1 'polypeptide(L)'
;MPTVAAGRDAYTPAPSSTPPVPAAPVAAPTPAASTLGTQWGEGRESSVELVDATRITPARPQALKTLHYTDEASIRSALGARADRQLNVLLADGKVEWSLRDENDRPLPIYGARGEQGAHQVAGSRGARYELVYVNRSQRSYEVVATVDGLDVLTGQSGSLRNNGYLLMPGETLRIEGFRKSSNEVAAFRFSGKDGAYASNTPAGNPRNIGVIGTALFEVRLDKGTQPPSGGHSRGDRPNAFPADKPSPSPYAPAPQYR
;
A
#
# COMPACT_ATOMS: atom_id res chain seq x y z
N MET A 1 -88.42 -29.65 -18.51
CA MET A 1 -87.14 -29.44 -17.79
C MET A 1 -86.46 -30.80 -17.74
N PRO A 2 -85.29 -31.02 -18.39
CA PRO A 2 -84.03 -30.36 -18.03
C PRO A 2 -83.12 -29.91 -19.21
N THR A 3 -82.08 -29.20 -18.80
CA THR A 3 -80.89 -28.63 -19.45
C THR A 3 -80.07 -29.54 -20.38
N VAL A 4 -79.54 -28.98 -21.48
CA VAL A 4 -78.18 -29.28 -22.01
C VAL A 4 -77.57 -28.00 -22.60
N ALA A 5 -76.33 -27.73 -22.19
CA ALA A 5 -75.53 -26.55 -22.46
C ALA A 5 -74.79 -26.60 -23.81
N ALA A 6 -74.60 -25.44 -24.43
CA ALA A 6 -73.80 -25.24 -25.64
C ALA A 6 -72.35 -24.88 -25.26
N GLY A 7 -71.39 -25.55 -25.92
CA GLY A 7 -69.96 -25.37 -25.75
C GLY A 7 -69.46 -24.00 -26.19
N ARG A 8 -68.41 -23.52 -25.51
CA ARG A 8 -67.60 -22.39 -25.91
C ARG A 8 -66.13 -22.78 -25.76
N ASP A 9 -65.41 -22.70 -26.85
CA ASP A 9 -63.99 -22.99 -26.96
C ASP A 9 -63.17 -22.11 -26.01
N ALA A 10 -62.28 -22.76 -25.26
CA ALA A 10 -61.40 -22.12 -24.30
C ALA A 10 -60.23 -21.44 -25.03
N TYR A 11 -60.23 -20.10 -25.02
CA TYR A 11 -59.06 -19.29 -25.32
C TYR A 11 -58.00 -19.50 -24.24
N THR A 12 -56.85 -20.08 -24.61
CA THR A 12 -55.70 -20.25 -23.72
C THR A 12 -54.77 -19.05 -23.89
N PRO A 13 -54.54 -18.20 -22.87
CA PRO A 13 -53.55 -17.13 -22.97
C PRO A 13 -52.12 -17.70 -22.89
N ALA A 14 -51.24 -17.21 -23.77
CA ALA A 14 -49.81 -17.51 -23.79
C ALA A 14 -49.11 -17.07 -22.50
N PRO A 15 -48.02 -17.73 -22.07
CA PRO A 15 -47.31 -17.37 -20.85
C PRO A 15 -46.55 -16.05 -21.02
N SER A 16 -46.77 -15.12 -20.10
CA SER A 16 -46.04 -13.87 -19.97
C SER A 16 -44.56 -14.13 -19.67
N SER A 17 -43.67 -13.81 -20.61
CA SER A 17 -42.23 -13.82 -20.39
C SER A 17 -41.82 -12.63 -19.52
N THR A 18 -41.42 -12.90 -18.28
CA THR A 18 -40.77 -11.89 -17.43
C THR A 18 -39.34 -11.65 -17.95
N PRO A 19 -38.91 -10.40 -18.18
CA PRO A 19 -37.52 -10.12 -18.53
C PRO A 19 -36.60 -10.49 -17.35
N PRO A 20 -35.39 -11.03 -17.61
CA PRO A 20 -34.46 -11.39 -16.55
C PRO A 20 -34.02 -10.12 -15.81
N VAL A 21 -34.14 -10.16 -14.48
CA VAL A 21 -33.58 -9.16 -13.57
C VAL A 21 -32.05 -9.17 -13.76
N PRO A 22 -31.39 -8.03 -14.02
CA PRO A 22 -29.93 -8.01 -14.09
C PRO A 22 -29.37 -8.45 -12.75
N ALA A 23 -28.55 -9.51 -12.77
CA ALA A 23 -27.83 -9.98 -11.60
C ALA A 23 -27.02 -8.80 -11.02
N ALA A 24 -27.26 -8.50 -9.74
CA ALA A 24 -26.41 -7.58 -9.01
C ALA A 24 -24.94 -8.05 -9.13
N PRO A 25 -23.97 -7.13 -9.30
CA PRO A 25 -22.58 -7.52 -9.35
C PRO A 25 -22.24 -8.28 -8.05
N VAL A 26 -21.73 -9.50 -8.20
CA VAL A 26 -21.18 -10.28 -7.10
C VAL A 26 -20.09 -9.42 -6.49
N ALA A 27 -20.36 -8.87 -5.29
CA ALA A 27 -19.37 -8.11 -4.55
C ALA A 27 -18.13 -8.99 -4.40
N ALA A 28 -16.98 -8.48 -4.84
CA ALA A 28 -15.71 -9.14 -4.57
C ALA A 28 -15.61 -9.43 -3.07
N PRO A 29 -15.09 -10.60 -2.65
CA PRO A 29 -14.92 -10.91 -1.24
C PRO A 29 -14.09 -9.77 -0.62
N THR A 30 -14.64 -9.13 0.40
CA THR A 30 -13.89 -8.15 1.18
C THR A 30 -12.66 -8.88 1.74
N PRO A 31 -11.43 -8.38 1.51
CA PRO A 31 -10.25 -9.01 2.10
C PRO A 31 -10.48 -9.16 3.59
N ALA A 32 -10.28 -10.37 4.13
CA ALA A 32 -10.37 -10.60 5.56
C ALA A 32 -9.48 -9.56 6.26
N ALA A 33 -10.04 -8.82 7.23
CA ALA A 33 -9.30 -7.78 7.90
C ALA A 33 -8.06 -8.39 8.56
N SER A 34 -6.86 -7.87 8.23
CA SER A 34 -5.58 -8.38 8.74
C SER A 34 -5.62 -8.59 10.25
N THR A 35 -4.86 -9.51 10.83
CA THR A 35 -4.71 -9.59 12.30
C THR A 35 -3.61 -8.66 12.83
N LEU A 36 -2.78 -8.13 11.93
CA LEU A 36 -1.62 -7.32 12.23
C LEU A 36 -1.80 -5.88 11.76
N GLY A 37 -1.10 -4.97 12.43
CA GLY A 37 -0.82 -3.64 11.97
C GLY A 37 0.67 -3.32 12.12
N THR A 38 1.05 -2.07 11.86
CA THR A 38 2.43 -1.61 12.02
C THR A 38 2.48 -0.55 13.08
N GLN A 39 3.23 -0.79 14.15
CA GLN A 39 3.45 0.18 15.21
C GLN A 39 4.64 1.10 14.91
N TRP A 40 4.64 2.23 15.61
CA TRP A 40 5.78 3.11 15.74
C TRP A 40 6.86 2.45 16.62
N GLY A 41 7.95 1.98 16.02
CA GLY A 41 9.02 1.27 16.72
C GLY A 41 10.08 2.18 17.34
N GLU A 42 11.24 1.58 17.62
CA GLU A 42 12.43 2.28 18.10
C GLU A 42 12.98 3.28 17.08
N GLY A 43 13.68 4.29 17.58
CA GLY A 43 14.47 5.21 16.75
C GLY A 43 15.62 4.49 16.06
N ARG A 44 15.82 4.77 14.77
CA ARG A 44 16.99 4.32 13.99
C ARG A 44 17.58 5.49 13.23
N GLU A 45 18.90 5.60 13.28
CA GLU A 45 19.62 6.57 12.45
C GLU A 45 19.45 6.22 10.98
N SER A 46 18.98 7.18 10.20
CA SER A 46 18.68 7.05 8.78
C SER A 46 18.66 8.45 8.16
N SER A 47 19.78 8.83 7.54
CA SER A 47 19.97 10.16 6.94
C SER A 47 19.39 10.24 5.53
N VAL A 48 18.70 11.34 5.24
CA VAL A 48 18.25 11.69 3.90
C VAL A 48 18.64 13.11 3.56
N GLU A 49 18.75 13.34 2.26
CA GLU A 49 18.94 14.65 1.68
C GLU A 49 17.81 14.94 0.71
N LEU A 50 17.46 16.22 0.60
CA LEU A 50 16.47 16.65 -0.36
C LEU A 50 17.13 16.73 -1.73
N VAL A 51 16.50 16.10 -2.71
CA VAL A 51 16.96 16.10 -4.10
C VAL A 51 15.81 16.59 -4.96
N ASP A 52 16.05 17.65 -5.73
CA ASP A 52 15.08 18.15 -6.70
C ASP A 52 15.04 17.23 -7.92
N ALA A 53 13.87 16.65 -8.15
CA ALA A 53 13.59 15.76 -9.26
C ALA A 53 12.18 16.02 -9.79
N THR A 54 12.05 15.98 -11.11
CA THR A 54 10.78 16.18 -11.81
C THR A 54 10.25 14.86 -12.35
N ARG A 55 9.02 14.49 -11.96
CA ARG A 55 8.31 13.33 -12.55
C ARG A 55 8.12 13.53 -14.06
N ILE A 56 8.45 12.51 -14.84
CA ILE A 56 8.22 12.52 -16.29
C ILE A 56 6.72 12.46 -16.58
N THR A 57 5.98 11.62 -15.85
CA THR A 57 4.52 11.47 -15.95
C THR A 57 3.85 11.62 -14.58
N PRO A 58 3.68 12.86 -14.06
CA PRO A 58 3.22 13.08 -12.69
C PRO A 58 1.81 12.54 -12.41
N ALA A 59 0.94 12.47 -13.43
CA ALA A 59 -0.42 11.95 -13.30
C ALA A 59 -0.52 10.42 -13.37
N ARG A 60 0.55 9.72 -13.78
CA ARG A 60 0.52 8.28 -14.03
C ARG A 60 1.80 7.61 -13.52
N PRO A 61 1.73 6.84 -12.42
CA PRO A 61 2.86 6.04 -11.97
C PRO A 61 3.14 4.91 -12.96
N GLN A 62 4.42 4.53 -13.10
CA GLN A 62 4.85 3.39 -13.90
C GLN A 62 4.54 2.06 -13.22
N ALA A 63 4.35 2.09 -11.89
CA ALA A 63 3.81 0.98 -11.15
C ALA A 63 2.98 1.50 -9.98
N LEU A 64 1.82 0.90 -9.76
CA LEU A 64 1.03 1.05 -8.55
C LEU A 64 0.67 -0.34 -8.06
N LYS A 65 1.17 -0.72 -6.88
CA LYS A 65 0.95 -2.05 -6.31
C LYS A 65 0.65 -1.93 -4.82
N THR A 66 -0.10 -2.92 -4.35
CA THR A 66 -0.49 -3.03 -2.95
C THR A 66 -0.17 -4.44 -2.47
N LEU A 67 0.43 -4.52 -1.28
CA LEU A 67 0.61 -5.75 -0.53
C LEU A 67 -0.30 -5.69 0.69
N HIS A 68 -1.05 -6.75 0.94
CA HIS A 68 -1.66 -6.97 2.24
C HIS A 68 -0.65 -7.70 3.12
N TYR A 69 -0.72 -7.55 4.43
CA TYR A 69 0.07 -8.34 5.36
C TYR A 69 -0.76 -8.75 6.56
N THR A 70 -0.48 -9.94 7.10
CA THR A 70 -1.15 -10.53 8.28
C THR A 70 -0.27 -11.65 8.83
N ASP A 71 -0.69 -12.33 9.91
CA ASP A 71 0.01 -13.52 10.39
C ASP A 71 -0.05 -14.69 9.38
N GLU A 72 0.97 -15.53 9.35
CA GLU A 72 1.04 -16.65 8.39
C GLU A 72 -0.13 -17.64 8.53
N ALA A 73 -0.60 -17.91 9.75
CA ALA A 73 -1.67 -18.89 9.97
C ALA A 73 -2.97 -18.43 9.29
N SER A 74 -3.31 -17.15 9.36
CA SER A 74 -4.42 -16.54 8.63
C SER A 74 -4.29 -16.70 7.12
N ILE A 75 -3.08 -16.48 6.56
CA ILE A 75 -2.82 -16.65 5.12
C ILE A 75 -3.04 -18.11 4.71
N ARG A 76 -2.46 -19.06 5.47
CA ARG A 76 -2.59 -20.49 5.19
C ARG A 76 -4.02 -20.98 5.29
N SER A 77 -4.79 -20.45 6.24
CA SER A 77 -6.21 -20.74 6.36
C SER A 77 -7.02 -20.21 5.18
N ALA A 78 -6.67 -19.03 4.64
CA ALA A 78 -7.41 -18.40 3.56
C ALA A 78 -7.03 -18.93 2.16
N LEU A 79 -5.74 -19.14 1.89
CA LEU A 79 -5.23 -19.54 0.57
C LEU A 79 -4.94 -21.05 0.45
N GLY A 80 -4.91 -21.76 1.58
CA GLY A 80 -4.57 -23.18 1.64
C GLY A 80 -3.06 -23.47 1.55
N ALA A 81 -2.71 -24.74 1.71
CA ALA A 81 -1.30 -25.18 1.74
C ALA A 81 -0.56 -25.02 0.40
N ARG A 82 -1.29 -24.89 -0.72
CA ARG A 82 -0.76 -24.80 -2.08
C ARG A 82 -0.72 -23.36 -2.63
N ALA A 83 -0.78 -22.35 -1.77
CA ALA A 83 -0.62 -20.96 -2.16
C ALA A 83 0.74 -20.75 -2.84
N ASP A 84 0.75 -19.97 -3.93
CA ASP A 84 2.00 -19.60 -4.60
C ASP A 84 2.81 -18.72 -3.65
N ARG A 85 4.12 -18.97 -3.57
CA ARG A 85 5.04 -18.27 -2.67
C ARG A 85 6.16 -17.63 -3.47
N GLN A 86 6.34 -16.34 -3.28
CA GLN A 86 7.45 -15.55 -3.83
C GLN A 86 8.12 -14.73 -2.73
N LEU A 87 9.25 -14.10 -3.06
CA LEU A 87 10.06 -13.31 -2.12
C LEU A 87 10.11 -11.82 -2.50
N ASN A 88 9.59 -11.48 -3.68
CA ASN A 88 9.57 -10.14 -4.23
C ASN A 88 8.38 -9.98 -5.20
N VAL A 89 8.04 -8.73 -5.47
CA VAL A 89 7.11 -8.31 -6.50
C VAL A 89 7.87 -7.47 -7.52
N LEU A 90 7.62 -7.71 -8.80
CA LEU A 90 8.19 -6.93 -9.88
C LEU A 90 7.33 -5.69 -10.16
N LEU A 91 7.99 -4.54 -10.25
CA LEU A 91 7.40 -3.24 -10.58
C LEU A 91 7.96 -2.73 -11.91
N ALA A 92 7.18 -1.89 -12.58
CA ALA A 92 7.55 -1.23 -13.84
C ALA A 92 8.15 -2.20 -14.87
N ASP A 93 7.42 -3.28 -15.15
CA ASP A 93 7.81 -4.35 -16.08
C ASP A 93 9.14 -5.05 -15.69
N GLY A 94 9.39 -5.22 -14.39
CA GLY A 94 10.58 -5.90 -13.87
C GLY A 94 11.82 -5.02 -13.72
N LYS A 95 11.70 -3.71 -13.94
CA LYS A 95 12.81 -2.75 -13.76
C LYS A 95 13.14 -2.51 -12.29
N VAL A 96 12.16 -2.65 -11.40
CA VAL A 96 12.35 -2.53 -9.95
C VAL A 96 11.80 -3.76 -9.26
N GLU A 97 12.59 -4.35 -8.37
CA GLU A 97 12.12 -5.39 -7.47
C GLU A 97 11.73 -4.78 -6.13
N TRP A 98 10.60 -5.20 -5.59
CA TRP A 98 10.13 -4.79 -4.29
C TRP A 98 9.96 -5.99 -3.38
N SER A 99 10.54 -5.93 -2.19
CA SER A 99 10.45 -6.99 -1.18
C SER A 99 10.29 -6.39 0.21
N LEU A 100 9.82 -7.21 1.15
CA LEU A 100 9.91 -6.92 2.58
C LEU A 100 11.00 -7.80 3.17
N ARG A 101 11.82 -7.24 4.06
CA ARG A 101 12.91 -7.98 4.72
C ARG A 101 12.82 -7.85 6.23
N ASP A 102 13.20 -8.90 6.94
CA ASP A 102 13.29 -8.90 8.41
C ASP A 102 14.57 -8.23 8.92
N GLU A 103 14.75 -8.19 10.23
CA GLU A 103 15.94 -7.63 10.89
C GLU A 103 17.25 -8.35 10.58
N ASN A 104 17.21 -9.56 10.01
CA ASN A 104 18.35 -10.35 9.57
C ASN A 104 18.55 -10.29 8.04
N ASP A 105 17.91 -9.32 7.38
CA ASP A 105 17.91 -9.12 5.92
C ASP A 105 17.31 -10.31 5.13
N ARG A 106 16.50 -11.15 5.77
CA ARG A 106 15.82 -12.27 5.11
C ARG A 106 14.52 -11.79 4.49
N PRO A 107 14.23 -12.13 3.22
CA PRO A 107 12.98 -11.73 2.59
C PRO A 107 11.79 -12.43 3.25
N LEU A 108 10.75 -11.66 3.55
CA LEU A 108 9.49 -12.16 4.06
C LEU A 108 8.71 -12.86 2.93
N PRO A 109 8.08 -14.02 3.19
CA PRO A 109 7.25 -14.70 2.21
C PRO A 109 6.06 -13.83 1.76
N ILE A 110 5.86 -13.74 0.45
CA ILE A 110 4.69 -13.13 -0.17
C ILE A 110 3.87 -14.25 -0.80
N TYR A 111 2.63 -14.40 -0.35
CA TYR A 111 1.70 -15.41 -0.81
C TYR A 111 0.69 -14.83 -1.80
N GLY A 112 0.34 -15.57 -2.83
CA GLY A 112 -0.71 -15.21 -3.80
C GLY A 112 -1.72 -16.33 -3.98
N ALA A 113 -2.95 -15.96 -4.38
CA ALA A 113 -3.86 -16.93 -4.96
C ALA A 113 -3.32 -17.39 -6.33
N ARG A 114 -3.65 -18.63 -6.71
CA ARG A 114 -3.14 -19.24 -7.94
C ARG A 114 -3.70 -18.52 -9.17
N GLY A 115 -2.82 -18.08 -10.07
CA GLY A 115 -3.17 -17.22 -11.21
C GLY A 115 -3.25 -15.75 -10.80
N GLU A 116 -2.63 -14.87 -11.58
CA GLU A 116 -2.19 -13.49 -11.26
C GLU A 116 -3.22 -12.47 -10.69
N GLN A 117 -4.45 -12.90 -10.38
CA GLN A 117 -5.56 -12.03 -9.94
C GLN A 117 -5.82 -12.10 -8.42
N GLY A 118 -4.86 -12.58 -7.63
CA GLY A 118 -4.95 -12.63 -6.17
C GLY A 118 -4.27 -11.46 -5.47
N ALA A 119 -4.85 -10.98 -4.37
CA ALA A 119 -4.17 -10.06 -3.47
C ALA A 119 -2.92 -10.73 -2.88
N HIS A 120 -1.75 -10.10 -3.05
CA HIS A 120 -0.51 -10.56 -2.44
C HIS A 120 -0.55 -10.32 -0.93
N GLN A 121 -0.25 -11.37 -0.15
CA GLN A 121 -0.27 -11.34 1.32
C GLN A 121 1.12 -11.65 1.87
N VAL A 122 1.68 -10.73 2.64
CA VAL A 122 2.96 -10.90 3.33
C VAL A 122 2.71 -11.54 4.69
N ALA A 123 3.46 -12.59 5.00
CA ALA A 123 3.47 -13.17 6.33
C ALA A 123 4.34 -12.34 7.28
N GLY A 124 3.70 -11.69 8.24
CA GLY A 124 4.34 -10.98 9.35
C GLY A 124 4.31 -11.79 10.64
N SER A 125 5.23 -11.46 11.55
CA SER A 125 5.23 -11.99 12.92
C SER A 125 5.14 -10.83 13.90
N ARG A 126 4.16 -10.87 14.82
CA ARG A 126 3.95 -9.81 15.80
C ARG A 126 5.24 -9.51 16.58
N GLY A 127 5.58 -8.23 16.69
CA GLY A 127 6.79 -7.73 17.34
C GLY A 127 8.02 -7.68 16.43
N ALA A 128 8.07 -8.45 15.35
CA ALA A 128 9.20 -8.48 14.44
C ALA A 128 9.33 -7.16 13.67
N ARG A 129 10.57 -6.73 13.47
CA ARG A 129 10.90 -5.59 12.61
C ARG A 129 10.90 -6.02 11.15
N TYR A 130 10.54 -5.10 10.26
CA TYR A 130 10.70 -5.29 8.83
C TYR A 130 11.06 -3.99 8.11
N GLU A 131 11.55 -4.10 6.89
CA GLU A 131 11.93 -2.99 6.01
C GLU A 131 11.27 -3.17 4.64
N LEU A 132 10.96 -2.06 3.97
CA LEU A 132 10.61 -2.08 2.55
C LEU A 132 11.89 -1.92 1.73
N VAL A 133 12.17 -2.85 0.82
CA VAL A 133 13.41 -2.88 0.04
C VAL A 133 13.09 -2.83 -1.44
N TYR A 134 13.65 -1.84 -2.13
CA TYR A 134 13.49 -1.62 -3.57
C TYR A 134 14.85 -1.73 -4.25
N VAL A 135 14.98 -2.61 -5.24
CA VAL A 135 16.20 -2.81 -6.02
C VAL A 135 15.95 -2.35 -7.45
N ASN A 136 16.66 -1.31 -7.89
CA ASN A 136 16.55 -0.83 -9.26
C ASN A 136 17.51 -1.58 -10.18
N ARG A 137 16.96 -2.39 -11.10
CA ARG A 137 17.72 -3.17 -12.09
C ARG A 137 17.87 -2.43 -13.42
N SER A 138 17.44 -1.17 -13.49
CA SER A 138 17.44 -0.37 -14.71
C SER A 138 18.41 0.80 -14.65
N GLN A 139 18.53 1.49 -15.78
CA GLN A 139 19.31 2.75 -15.92
C GLN A 139 18.45 4.01 -15.74
N ARG A 140 17.23 3.89 -15.22
CA ARG A 140 16.31 5.00 -14.98
C ARG A 140 16.26 5.34 -13.49
N SER A 141 16.00 6.61 -13.17
CA SER A 141 15.73 7.04 -11.79
C SER A 141 14.23 7.00 -11.52
N TYR A 142 13.87 6.60 -10.31
CA TYR A 142 12.48 6.55 -9.88
C TYR A 142 12.27 7.29 -8.57
N GLU A 143 11.08 7.84 -8.39
CA GLU A 143 10.55 8.24 -7.10
C GLU A 143 9.62 7.14 -6.58
N VAL A 144 9.89 6.69 -5.36
CA VAL A 144 9.13 5.69 -4.62
C VAL A 144 8.27 6.40 -3.58
N VAL A 145 6.97 6.47 -3.85
CA VAL A 145 5.96 6.89 -2.86
C VAL A 145 5.45 5.62 -2.18
N ALA A 146 5.66 5.51 -0.86
CA ALA A 146 5.29 4.33 -0.09
C ALA A 146 4.35 4.67 1.07
N THR A 147 3.43 3.76 1.35
CA THR A 147 2.50 3.86 2.47
C THR A 147 2.46 2.57 3.25
N VAL A 148 2.26 2.68 4.56
CA VAL A 148 2.05 1.55 5.48
C VAL A 148 0.84 1.88 6.35
N ASP A 149 -0.13 0.96 6.39
CA ASP A 149 -1.43 1.16 7.03
C ASP A 149 -2.20 2.40 6.54
N GLY A 150 -1.97 2.75 5.27
CA GLY A 150 -2.53 3.95 4.64
C GLY A 150 -1.83 5.26 5.02
N LEU A 151 -0.80 5.21 5.86
CA LEU A 151 0.03 6.36 6.21
C LEU A 151 1.27 6.44 5.33
N ASP A 152 1.57 7.63 4.85
CA ASP A 152 2.78 7.95 4.12
C ASP A 152 4.01 7.80 5.01
N VAL A 153 5.02 7.08 4.52
CA VAL A 153 6.19 6.71 5.33
C VAL A 153 7.10 7.90 5.64
N LEU A 154 7.00 9.02 4.90
CA LEU A 154 7.78 10.23 5.16
C LEU A 154 7.05 11.13 6.17
N THR A 155 5.76 11.36 5.96
CA THR A 155 4.99 12.41 6.64
C THR A 155 4.07 11.89 7.73
N GLY A 156 3.81 10.58 7.80
CA GLY A 156 2.83 9.97 8.71
C GLY A 156 1.40 10.43 8.48
N GLN A 157 1.13 11.14 7.36
CA GLN A 157 -0.20 11.57 6.95
C GLN A 157 -0.87 10.54 6.05
N SER A 158 -2.16 10.72 5.74
CA SER A 158 -2.85 9.91 4.73
C SER A 158 -2.07 9.89 3.42
N GLY A 159 -1.81 8.68 2.91
CA GLY A 159 -1.09 8.48 1.66
C GLY A 159 -1.77 9.13 0.44
N SER A 160 -0.96 9.68 -0.45
CA SER A 160 -1.42 10.26 -1.71
C SER A 160 -0.38 10.07 -2.81
N LEU A 161 -0.84 9.81 -4.03
CA LEU A 161 0.05 9.73 -5.20
C LEU A 161 0.76 11.05 -5.50
N ARG A 162 0.27 12.18 -4.95
CA ARG A 162 0.91 13.50 -5.11
C ARG A 162 1.96 13.80 -4.07
N ASN A 163 2.08 12.97 -3.02
CA ASN A 163 3.13 13.13 -2.04
C ASN A 163 4.49 12.90 -2.69
N ASN A 164 5.50 13.53 -2.12
CA ASN A 164 6.88 13.24 -2.47
C ASN A 164 7.27 11.86 -1.96
N GLY A 165 8.23 11.23 -2.64
CA GLY A 165 8.76 9.93 -2.28
C GLY A 165 10.27 9.96 -2.06
N TYR A 166 10.82 8.78 -1.82
CA TYR A 166 12.25 8.56 -1.82
C TYR A 166 12.75 8.41 -3.26
N LEU A 167 13.94 8.96 -3.54
CA LEU A 167 14.60 8.73 -4.81
C LEU A 167 15.25 7.35 -4.82
N LEU A 168 15.13 6.65 -5.95
CA LEU A 168 15.75 5.38 -6.23
C LEU A 168 16.56 5.53 -7.52
N MET A 169 17.87 5.65 -7.38
CA MET A 169 18.80 5.86 -8.49
C MET A 169 19.04 4.58 -9.31
N PRO A 170 19.58 4.71 -10.53
CA PRO A 170 20.00 3.57 -11.33
C PRO A 170 20.91 2.61 -10.54
N GLY A 171 20.60 1.32 -10.54
CA GLY A 171 21.39 0.30 -9.83
C GLY A 171 21.32 0.33 -8.30
N GLU A 172 20.62 1.30 -7.70
CA GLU A 172 20.57 1.49 -6.25
C GLU A 172 19.62 0.48 -5.57
N THR A 173 19.89 0.22 -4.29
CA THR A 173 18.94 -0.40 -3.37
C THR A 173 18.48 0.61 -2.34
N LEU A 174 17.20 0.97 -2.36
CA LEU A 174 16.56 1.82 -1.36
C LEU A 174 15.98 0.94 -0.25
N ARG A 175 16.25 1.32 1.01
CA ARG A 175 15.63 0.74 2.21
C ARG A 175 14.82 1.79 2.95
N ILE A 176 13.55 1.49 3.19
CA ILE A 176 12.68 2.29 4.05
C ILE A 176 12.47 1.49 5.33
N GLU A 177 13.21 1.88 6.37
CA GLU A 177 13.27 1.16 7.64
C GLU A 177 12.14 1.52 8.62
N GLY A 178 11.41 2.60 8.34
CA GLY A 178 10.43 3.13 9.28
C GLY A 178 9.70 4.38 8.82
N PHE A 179 8.81 4.87 9.69
CA PHE A 179 8.18 6.18 9.54
C PHE A 179 9.20 7.27 9.85
N ARG A 180 9.40 8.22 8.94
CA ARG A 180 10.43 9.24 9.12
C ARG A 180 10.06 10.22 10.23
N LYS A 181 10.96 10.40 11.19
CA LYS A 181 10.81 11.33 12.33
C LYS A 181 11.52 12.65 12.07
N SER A 182 12.67 12.57 11.40
CA SER A 182 13.53 13.70 11.06
C SER A 182 14.32 13.41 9.79
N SER A 183 15.19 14.33 9.38
CA SER A 183 16.13 14.06 8.28
C SER A 183 17.14 12.95 8.60
N ASN A 184 17.35 12.61 9.87
CA ASN A 184 18.39 11.67 10.31
C ASN A 184 17.85 10.47 11.07
N GLU A 185 16.53 10.36 11.24
CA GLU A 185 15.97 9.34 12.09
C GLU A 185 14.60 8.87 11.59
N VAL A 186 14.36 7.57 11.70
CA VAL A 186 13.05 6.94 11.51
C VAL A 186 12.60 6.19 12.77
N ALA A 187 11.29 6.01 12.91
CA ALA A 187 10.71 5.04 13.83
C ALA A 187 10.53 3.71 13.10
N ALA A 188 11.25 2.69 13.52
CA ALA A 188 11.29 1.40 12.83
C ALA A 188 9.90 0.80 12.63
N PHE A 189 9.65 0.17 11.47
CA PHE A 189 8.42 -0.59 11.30
C PHE A 189 8.47 -1.88 12.12
N ARG A 190 7.45 -2.09 12.95
CA ARG A 190 7.25 -3.36 13.66
C ARG A 190 5.83 -3.85 13.46
N PHE A 191 5.67 -5.13 13.17
CA PHE A 191 4.35 -5.74 13.22
C PHE A 191 3.80 -5.66 14.64
N SER A 192 2.54 -5.30 14.78
CA SER A 192 1.81 -5.21 16.05
C SER A 192 0.38 -5.74 15.88
N GLY A 193 -0.38 -5.81 16.96
CA GLY A 193 -1.84 -5.95 16.82
C GLY A 193 -2.45 -4.61 16.38
N LYS A 194 -3.65 -4.64 15.80
CA LYS A 194 -4.35 -3.44 15.29
C LYS A 194 -4.37 -2.28 16.27
N ASP A 195 -4.67 -2.55 17.54
CA ASP A 195 -4.80 -1.50 18.55
C ASP A 195 -3.46 -0.79 18.83
N GLY A 196 -2.34 -1.50 18.63
CA GLY A 196 -0.99 -0.94 18.74
C GLY A 196 -0.47 -0.34 17.42
N ALA A 197 -1.20 -0.44 16.32
CA ALA A 197 -0.78 0.12 15.04
C ALA A 197 -0.69 1.64 15.12
N TYR A 198 0.27 2.23 14.43
CA TYR A 198 0.44 3.68 14.37
C TYR A 198 -0.80 4.34 13.77
N ALA A 199 -1.42 3.72 12.75
CA ALA A 199 -2.68 4.16 12.17
C ALA A 199 -3.90 4.09 13.12
N SER A 200 -3.81 3.38 14.26
CA SER A 200 -4.84 3.43 15.31
C SER A 200 -4.58 4.53 16.34
N ASN A 201 -3.34 5.02 16.41
CA ASN A 201 -2.86 5.92 17.46
C ASN A 201 -2.39 7.27 16.90
N THR A 202 -2.85 7.63 15.71
CA THR A 202 -2.57 8.93 15.09
C THR A 202 -3.82 9.51 14.42
N PRO A 203 -4.06 10.83 14.48
CA PRO A 203 -5.25 11.45 13.88
C PRO A 203 -5.41 11.23 12.38
N ALA A 204 -4.29 11.08 11.64
CA ALA A 204 -4.30 10.82 10.20
C ALA A 204 -4.64 9.36 9.85
N GLY A 205 -4.64 8.46 10.84
CA GLY A 205 -4.83 7.04 10.64
C GLY A 205 -6.28 6.65 10.38
N ASN A 206 -6.46 5.61 9.57
CA ASN A 206 -7.76 4.99 9.34
C ASN A 206 -7.63 3.48 9.58
N PRO A 207 -8.29 2.93 10.63
CA PRO A 207 -8.19 1.52 10.97
C PRO A 207 -8.57 0.55 9.85
N ARG A 208 -9.32 0.99 8.83
CA ARG A 208 -9.66 0.18 7.65
C ARG A 208 -8.46 -0.11 6.74
N ASN A 209 -7.42 0.70 6.83
CA ASN A 209 -6.21 0.55 6.02
C ASN A 209 -5.14 -0.31 6.72
N ILE A 210 -5.37 -0.73 7.96
CA ILE A 210 -4.41 -1.55 8.72
C ILE A 210 -4.21 -2.91 8.03
N GLY A 211 -2.95 -3.30 7.87
CA GLY A 211 -2.58 -4.52 7.16
C GLY A 211 -2.33 -4.30 5.67
N VAL A 212 -2.15 -3.05 5.22
CA VAL A 212 -1.98 -2.69 3.81
C VAL A 212 -0.72 -1.85 3.61
N ILE A 213 0.10 -2.23 2.65
CA ILE A 213 1.30 -1.50 2.22
C ILE A 213 1.13 -1.14 0.75
N GLY A 214 1.16 0.16 0.44
CA GLY A 214 1.05 0.66 -0.92
C GLY A 214 2.39 1.16 -1.43
N THR A 215 2.64 0.98 -2.73
CA THR A 215 3.76 1.63 -3.40
C THR A 215 3.36 2.16 -4.77
N ALA A 216 3.80 3.38 -5.07
CA ALA A 216 3.74 3.97 -6.39
C ALA A 216 5.15 4.35 -6.86
N LEU A 217 5.47 4.02 -8.11
CA LEU A 217 6.76 4.29 -8.72
C LEU A 217 6.57 5.28 -9.86
N PHE A 218 7.23 6.44 -9.80
CA PHE A 218 7.23 7.42 -10.87
C PHE A 218 8.62 7.50 -11.49
N GLU A 219 8.73 7.48 -12.82
CA GLU A 219 10.01 7.78 -13.46
C GLU A 219 10.28 9.29 -13.32
N VAL A 220 11.50 9.64 -12.93
CA VAL A 220 11.90 11.03 -12.70
C VAL A 220 13.13 11.41 -13.52
N ARG A 221 13.26 12.71 -13.74
CA ARG A 221 14.47 13.35 -14.23
C ARG A 221 15.05 14.20 -13.12
N LEU A 222 16.34 14.09 -12.88
CA LEU A 222 17.05 14.99 -11.98
C LEU A 222 17.23 16.35 -12.65
N ASP A 223 16.94 17.42 -11.92
CA ASP A 223 17.08 18.76 -12.44
C ASP A 223 18.57 19.12 -12.57
N LYS A 224 18.93 19.83 -13.65
CA LYS A 224 20.33 20.13 -13.98
C LYS A 224 20.94 21.03 -12.91
N GLY A 225 21.86 20.50 -12.12
CA GLY A 225 22.51 21.19 -10.99
C GLY A 225 22.40 20.40 -9.69
N THR A 226 21.43 19.49 -9.61
CA THR A 226 21.31 18.52 -8.52
C THR A 226 22.26 17.36 -8.79
N GLN A 227 23.56 17.56 -8.52
CA GLN A 227 24.36 16.41 -8.12
C GLN A 227 23.74 15.84 -6.84
N PRO A 228 23.62 14.51 -6.69
CA PRO A 228 23.26 13.95 -5.39
C PRO A 228 24.23 14.56 -4.37
N PRO A 229 23.73 15.22 -3.31
CA PRO A 229 24.62 15.93 -2.43
C PRO A 229 25.53 14.94 -1.70
N SER A 230 26.72 15.44 -1.39
CA SER A 230 27.57 14.87 -0.36
C SER A 230 27.30 15.71 0.88
N GLY A 231 26.40 15.27 1.76
CA GLY A 231 26.25 15.79 3.13
C GLY A 231 25.78 17.25 3.25
N GLY A 232 24.52 17.51 3.64
CA GLY A 232 24.21 18.73 4.40
C GLY A 232 22.79 19.27 4.39
N HIS A 233 22.22 19.40 5.60
CA HIS A 233 20.85 19.83 5.95
C HIS A 233 20.64 21.35 5.98
N SER A 234 19.42 21.81 5.60
CA SER A 234 18.52 22.73 6.36
C SER A 234 17.52 23.41 5.41
N ARG A 235 16.19 23.26 5.58
CA ARG A 235 15.22 23.85 6.55
C ARG A 235 14.57 25.13 5.99
N GLY A 236 13.25 25.12 5.80
CA GLY A 236 12.50 26.32 5.41
C GLY A 236 11.02 26.07 5.14
N ASP A 237 10.25 26.17 6.21
CA ASP A 237 8.80 25.95 6.35
C ASP A 237 7.95 27.03 5.63
N ARG A 238 6.78 26.67 5.06
CA ARG A 238 5.52 27.45 5.11
C ARG A 238 4.31 26.84 4.33
N PRO A 239 3.06 27.26 4.67
CA PRO A 239 1.78 26.57 4.45
C PRO A 239 1.21 26.26 3.07
N ASN A 240 0.54 25.08 2.92
CA ASN A 240 -0.68 24.78 2.13
C ASN A 240 -0.74 23.36 1.45
N ALA A 241 -1.48 22.38 2.03
CA ALA A 241 -2.81 21.90 1.51
C ALA A 241 -3.08 21.00 0.34
N PHE A 242 -4.29 20.44 0.21
CA PHE A 242 -5.58 20.82 0.79
C PHE A 242 -6.37 19.55 1.04
N PRO A 243 -6.85 19.27 2.26
CA PRO A 243 -7.76 20.15 3.00
C PRO A 243 -7.08 21.12 3.97
N ALA A 244 -5.79 20.94 4.19
CA ALA A 244 -4.99 21.84 5.01
C ALA A 244 -4.34 22.91 4.15
N ASP A 245 -5.06 23.93 3.65
CA ASP A 245 -4.49 25.22 3.18
C ASP A 245 -3.70 25.95 4.26
N LYS A 246 -2.76 25.20 4.82
CA LYS A 246 -1.99 25.27 6.05
C LYS A 246 -0.77 24.32 5.92
N PRO A 247 0.39 24.61 6.52
CA PRO A 247 1.53 23.72 6.49
C PRO A 247 1.20 22.57 7.42
N SER A 248 1.56 21.34 7.04
CA SER A 248 1.63 20.31 8.07
C SER A 248 2.76 20.69 9.03
N PRO A 249 2.55 20.61 10.34
CA PRO A 249 3.62 20.83 11.31
C PRO A 249 4.66 19.73 11.13
N SER A 250 5.88 20.12 10.74
CA SER A 250 6.99 19.23 10.35
C SER A 250 6.75 18.46 9.03
N PRO A 251 7.74 18.36 8.12
CA PRO A 251 7.66 17.52 6.92
C PRO A 251 7.74 16.01 7.25
N TYR A 252 7.71 15.64 8.53
CA TYR A 252 7.97 14.30 9.03
C TYR A 252 6.81 13.77 9.88
N ALA A 253 6.75 12.45 10.03
CA ALA A 253 5.73 11.78 10.82
C ALA A 253 5.73 12.22 12.30
N PRO A 254 4.56 12.56 12.87
CA PRO A 254 4.46 12.88 14.30
C PRO A 254 4.42 11.62 15.17
N ALA A 255 4.95 11.66 16.39
CA ALA A 255 4.87 10.53 17.31
C ALA A 255 3.40 10.15 17.63
N PRO A 256 3.09 8.85 17.87
CA PRO A 256 1.76 8.40 18.26
C PRO A 256 1.29 9.01 19.58
N GLN A 257 -0.03 9.11 19.72
CA GLN A 257 -0.70 9.46 20.96
C GLN A 257 -1.42 8.23 21.49
N TYR A 258 -0.70 7.40 22.23
CA TYR A 258 -1.31 6.28 22.94
C TYR A 258 -2.30 6.81 23.98
N ARG A 259 -3.51 6.25 24.00
CA ARG A 259 -4.52 6.50 25.03
C ARG A 259 -4.57 5.36 26.02
#